data_AF-A0A822ZB69-F1
#
_entry.id   AF-A0A822ZB69-F1
#
_cell.length_a   1.000
_cell.length_b   1.000
_cell.length_c   1.000
_cell.angle_alpha   90.00
_cell.angle_beta   90.00
_cell.angle_gamma   90.00
#
_symmetry.space_group_name_H-M   'P 1'
#
loop_
_entity.id
_entity.type
_entity.pdbx_description
1 polymer ?
#
loop_
_entity_poly.entity_id
_entity_poly.type
_entity_poly.pdbx_seq_one_letter_code
_entity_poly.pdbx_strand_id
1 'polypeptide(L)'
;MENDVIGTYCHLYSQLKGIFRGGTATLLRESVGNVILFGTYEYTRYYMYMQVNSASSVYSHLPNILIDAGIGTITGGLGGVAYWSVVLPFDVAKTVIQTAPDSTSTRNPFRILSSIYRMKGIKGCYTGIGPTLARAFPANAAAIVAWELTAKLLGIRLD
;
A
#
# COMPACT_ATOMS: atom_id res chain seq x y z
N MET A 1 0.71 -1.41 -48.25
CA MET A 1 1.34 -0.30 -47.49
C MET A 1 0.32 0.51 -46.68
N GLU A 2 -0.81 0.93 -47.26
CA GLU A 2 -1.80 1.76 -46.52
C GLU A 2 -2.49 1.04 -45.34
N ASN A 3 -2.74 -0.27 -45.49
CA ASN A 3 -3.31 -1.11 -44.41
C ASN A 3 -2.34 -1.35 -43.23
N ASP A 4 -1.02 -1.31 -43.45
CA ASP A 4 -0.02 -1.45 -42.37
C ASP A 4 0.10 -0.18 -41.54
N VAL A 5 -0.06 0.98 -42.18
CA VAL A 5 0.00 2.29 -41.51
C VAL A 5 -1.21 2.47 -40.61
N ILE A 6 -2.41 2.13 -41.09
CA ILE A 6 -3.65 2.16 -40.29
C ILE A 6 -3.56 1.14 -39.13
N GLY A 7 -3.04 -0.06 -39.38
CA GLY A 7 -2.78 -1.05 -38.33
C GLY A 7 -1.81 -0.54 -37.26
N THR A 8 -0.73 0.13 -37.66
CA THR A 8 0.27 0.72 -36.75
C THR A 8 -0.32 1.87 -35.93
N TYR A 9 -1.10 2.77 -36.54
CA TYR A 9 -1.79 3.85 -35.83
C TYR A 9 -2.83 3.31 -34.84
N CYS A 10 -3.60 2.28 -35.22
CA CYS A 10 -4.57 1.64 -34.33
C CYS A 10 -3.88 0.92 -33.16
N HIS A 11 -2.72 0.31 -33.41
CA HIS A 11 -1.88 -0.29 -32.37
C HIS A 11 -1.31 0.79 -31.42
N LEU A 12 -0.84 1.92 -31.93
CA LEU A 12 -0.32 3.03 -31.10
C LEU A 12 -1.44 3.68 -30.25
N TYR A 13 -2.64 3.84 -30.82
CA TYR A 13 -3.81 4.35 -30.11
C TYR A 13 -4.32 3.38 -29.03
N SER A 14 -4.25 2.08 -29.27
CA SER A 14 -4.60 1.05 -28.27
C SER A 14 -3.57 0.99 -27.14
N GLN A 15 -2.29 1.22 -27.43
CA GLN A 15 -1.21 1.32 -26.44
C GLN A 15 -1.37 2.57 -25.56
N LEU A 16 -1.72 3.73 -26.14
CA LEU A 16 -2.00 4.97 -25.39
C LEU A 16 -3.26 4.87 -24.52
N LYS A 17 -4.35 4.26 -25.02
CA LYS A 17 -5.52 3.91 -24.19
C LYS A 17 -5.20 2.79 -23.17
N GLY A 18 -4.15 2.01 -23.44
CA GLY A 18 -3.59 0.97 -22.59
C GLY A 18 -2.93 1.53 -21.32
N ILE A 19 -2.24 2.68 -21.41
CA ILE A 19 -1.54 3.32 -20.27
C ILE A 19 -2.53 3.74 -19.17
N PHE A 20 -3.75 4.15 -19.53
CA PHE A 20 -4.81 4.44 -18.55
C PHE A 20 -5.61 3.20 -18.11
N ARG A 21 -5.29 2.00 -18.62
CA ARG A 21 -5.92 0.75 -18.15
C ARG A 21 -5.54 0.51 -16.69
N GLY A 22 -6.52 0.68 -15.80
CA GLY A 22 -6.35 0.48 -14.36
C GLY A 22 -5.95 1.73 -13.58
N GLY A 23 -5.92 2.91 -14.21
CA GLY A 23 -5.64 4.18 -13.52
C GLY A 23 -6.67 4.48 -12.41
N THR A 24 -7.96 4.31 -12.68
CA THR A 24 -9.03 4.48 -11.69
C THR A 24 -8.96 3.48 -10.55
N ALA A 25 -8.66 2.21 -10.84
CA ALA A 25 -8.42 1.20 -9.81
C ALA A 25 -7.20 1.54 -8.95
N THR A 26 -6.17 2.14 -9.55
CA THR A 26 -4.99 2.62 -8.82
C THR A 26 -5.31 3.82 -7.95
N LEU A 27 -6.04 4.82 -8.45
CA LEU A 27 -6.46 5.98 -7.65
C LEU A 27 -7.35 5.57 -6.47
N LEU A 28 -8.30 4.66 -6.69
CA LEU A 28 -9.14 4.12 -5.62
C LEU A 28 -8.29 3.39 -4.57
N ARG A 29 -7.34 2.56 -5.04
CA ARG A 29 -6.38 1.86 -4.17
C ARG A 29 -5.56 2.82 -3.32
N GLU A 30 -4.95 3.84 -3.94
CA GLU A 30 -4.11 4.82 -3.24
C GLU A 30 -4.94 5.63 -2.25
N SER A 31 -6.17 6.02 -2.62
CA SER A 31 -7.04 6.81 -1.75
C SER A 31 -7.45 6.00 -0.51
N VAL A 32 -7.99 4.80 -0.71
CA VAL A 32 -8.42 3.91 0.39
C VAL A 32 -7.22 3.51 1.25
N GLY A 33 -6.10 3.16 0.61
CA GLY A 33 -4.86 2.81 1.27
C GLY A 33 -4.37 3.94 2.19
N ASN A 34 -4.25 5.16 1.68
CA ASN A 34 -3.80 6.30 2.48
C ASN A 34 -4.75 6.60 3.65
N VAL A 35 -6.07 6.52 3.45
CA VAL A 35 -7.04 6.71 4.55
C VAL A 35 -6.80 5.71 5.68
N ILE A 36 -6.57 4.44 5.35
CA ILE A 36 -6.31 3.41 6.36
C ILE A 36 -4.94 3.61 7.02
N LEU A 37 -3.92 3.99 6.24
CA LEU A 37 -2.58 4.24 6.75
C LEU A 37 -2.58 5.38 7.77
N PHE A 38 -3.13 6.54 7.42
CA PHE A 38 -3.21 7.70 8.31
C PHE A 38 -4.13 7.45 9.50
N GLY A 39 -5.29 6.82 9.29
CA GLY A 39 -6.20 6.48 10.39
C GLY A 39 -5.59 5.50 11.40
N THR A 40 -4.88 4.48 10.93
CA THR A 40 -4.19 3.53 11.82
C THR A 40 -3.00 4.18 12.52
N TYR A 41 -2.29 5.06 11.81
CA TYR A 41 -1.18 5.83 12.37
C TYR A 41 -1.67 6.72 13.53
N GLU A 42 -2.71 7.53 13.32
CA GLU A 42 -3.27 8.39 14.36
C GLU A 42 -3.80 7.60 15.55
N TYR A 43 -4.57 6.53 15.30
CA TYR A 43 -5.13 5.68 16.35
C TYR A 43 -4.05 5.05 17.22
N THR A 44 -3.02 4.49 16.58
CA THR A 44 -1.94 3.78 17.28
C THR A 44 -1.02 4.76 17.99
N ARG A 45 -0.73 5.91 17.38
CA ARG A 45 0.09 6.98 17.97
C ARG A 45 -0.61 7.53 19.21
N TYR A 46 -1.90 7.79 19.15
CA TYR A 46 -2.70 8.24 20.29
C TYR A 46 -2.59 7.26 21.48
N TYR A 47 -2.77 5.96 21.23
CA TYR A 47 -2.65 4.93 22.27
C TYR A 47 -1.24 4.84 22.88
N MET A 48 -0.19 4.92 22.05
CA MET A 48 1.20 4.82 22.50
C MET A 48 1.62 6.04 23.32
N TYR A 49 1.26 7.26 22.89
CA TYR A 49 1.55 8.46 23.66
C TYR A 49 0.82 8.47 25.01
N MET A 50 -0.40 7.93 25.07
CA MET A 50 -1.12 7.77 26.34
C MET A 50 -0.39 6.81 27.31
N GLN A 51 0.23 5.75 26.80
CA GLN A 51 1.03 4.82 27.59
C GLN A 51 2.36 5.42 28.05
N VAL A 52 3.06 6.12 27.16
CA VAL A 52 4.33 6.81 27.49
C VAL A 52 4.11 7.88 28.55
N ASN A 53 3.05 8.68 28.44
CA ASN A 53 2.71 9.70 29.45
C ASN A 53 2.36 9.06 30.80
N SER A 54 1.73 7.89 30.81
CA SER A 54 1.41 7.15 32.04
C SER A 54 2.65 6.51 32.69
N ALA A 55 3.64 6.12 31.88
CA ALA A 55 4.90 5.53 32.31
C ALA A 55 6.06 6.54 32.30
N SER A 56 5.76 7.83 32.43
CA SER A 56 6.73 8.92 32.27
C SER A 56 7.94 8.82 33.19
N SER A 57 7.83 8.15 34.34
CA SER A 57 8.94 7.91 35.28
C SER A 57 9.94 6.85 34.81
N VAL A 58 9.53 5.92 33.95
CA VAL A 58 10.38 4.88 33.37
C VAL A 58 11.12 5.42 32.16
N TYR A 59 10.46 6.27 31.38
CA TYR A 59 10.99 6.83 30.14
C TYR A 59 11.76 8.14 30.31
N SER A 60 11.76 8.75 31.51
CA SER A 60 12.44 10.02 31.79
C SER A 60 13.97 10.00 31.56
N HIS A 61 14.57 8.81 31.53
CA HIS A 61 16.01 8.62 31.27
C HIS A 61 16.34 8.43 29.78
N LEU A 62 15.34 8.18 28.93
CA LEU A 62 15.56 8.01 27.49
C LEU A 62 15.38 9.35 26.76
N PRO A 63 16.16 9.60 25.70
CA PRO A 63 16.00 10.82 24.93
C PRO A 63 14.70 10.75 24.10
N ASN A 64 13.97 11.87 24.01
CA ASN A 64 12.67 11.96 23.33
C ASN A 64 12.70 11.42 21.88
N ILE A 65 13.83 11.60 21.19
CA ILE A 65 14.08 11.04 19.86
C ILE A 65 13.90 9.52 19.79
N LEU A 66 14.41 8.77 20.76
CA LEU A 66 14.33 7.31 20.75
C LEU A 66 12.89 6.84 20.98
N ILE A 67 12.15 7.58 21.80
CA ILE A 67 10.75 7.31 22.10
C ILE A 67 9.91 7.56 20.85
N ASP A 68 10.07 8.71 20.19
CA ASP A 68 9.31 9.02 18.97
C ASP A 68 9.70 8.11 17.80
N ALA A 69 10.98 7.72 17.66
CA ALA A 69 11.41 6.73 16.68
C ALA A 69 10.80 5.33 16.95
N GLY A 70 10.75 4.91 18.22
CA GLY A 70 10.12 3.65 18.62
C GLY A 70 8.62 3.63 18.35
N ILE A 71 7.91 4.70 18.75
CA ILE A 71 6.48 4.87 18.45
C ILE A 71 6.26 4.92 16.94
N GLY A 72 7.07 5.68 16.20
CA GLY A 72 7.02 5.78 14.74
C GLY A 72 7.19 4.43 14.05
N THR A 73 8.10 3.59 14.55
CA THR A 73 8.33 2.25 14.01
C THR A 73 7.15 1.32 14.23
N ILE A 74 6.57 1.31 15.43
CA ILE A 74 5.43 0.45 15.75
C ILE A 74 4.17 0.93 15.01
N THR A 75 3.90 2.24 15.03
CA THR A 75 2.75 2.85 14.34
C THR A 75 2.85 2.67 12.83
N GLY A 76 4.03 2.86 12.23
CA GLY A 76 4.27 2.64 10.81
C GLY A 76 4.17 1.17 10.43
N GLY A 77 4.70 0.25 11.26
CA GLY A 77 4.57 -1.19 11.06
C GLY A 77 3.11 -1.66 11.05
N LEU A 78 2.34 -1.26 12.08
CA LEU A 78 0.93 -1.61 12.21
C LEU A 78 0.07 -0.95 11.12
N GLY A 79 0.34 0.32 10.80
CA GLY A 79 -0.29 1.04 9.70
C GLY A 79 -0.04 0.36 8.34
N GLY A 80 1.18 -0.14 8.11
CA GLY A 80 1.51 -0.92 6.91
C GLY A 80 0.74 -2.24 6.82
N VAL A 81 0.61 -2.97 7.92
CA VAL A 81 -0.18 -4.23 7.95
C VAL A 81 -1.67 -3.95 7.68
N ALA A 82 -2.23 -2.90 8.29
CA ALA A 82 -3.61 -2.48 8.07
C ALA A 82 -3.84 -2.04 6.61
N TYR A 83 -2.94 -1.22 6.07
CA TYR A 83 -2.93 -0.81 4.66
C TYR A 83 -2.99 -2.03 3.74
N TRP A 84 -2.05 -2.97 3.88
CA TRP A 84 -1.97 -4.13 3.00
C TRP A 84 -3.19 -5.04 3.16
N SER A 85 -3.79 -5.14 4.34
CA SER A 85 -4.99 -5.94 4.58
C SER A 85 -6.23 -5.42 3.83
N VAL A 86 -6.33 -4.11 3.59
CA VAL A 86 -7.44 -3.50 2.85
C VAL A 86 -7.13 -3.39 1.35
N VAL A 87 -5.88 -3.14 1.00
CA VAL A 87 -5.43 -2.93 -0.38
C VAL A 87 -5.31 -4.22 -1.18
N LEU A 88 -4.98 -5.35 -0.54
CA LEU A 88 -4.76 -6.64 -1.23
C LEU A 88 -5.91 -7.07 -2.16
N PRO A 89 -7.18 -7.04 -1.78
CA PRO A 89 -8.28 -7.41 -2.68
C PRO A 89 -8.37 -6.50 -3.92
N PHE A 90 -8.03 -5.21 -3.78
CA PHE A 90 -7.98 -4.29 -4.92
C PHE A 90 -6.79 -4.58 -5.84
N ASP A 91 -5.64 -4.96 -5.29
CA ASP A 91 -4.48 -5.40 -6.08
C ASP A 91 -4.78 -6.70 -6.85
N VAL A 92 -5.48 -7.66 -6.24
CA VAL A 92 -5.95 -8.87 -6.92
C VAL A 92 -6.94 -8.53 -8.04
N ALA A 93 -7.89 -7.63 -7.80
CA ALA A 93 -8.81 -7.19 -8.85
C ALA A 93 -8.06 -6.48 -10.00
N LYS A 94 -7.06 -5.66 -9.68
CA LYS A 94 -6.22 -4.97 -10.66
C LYS A 94 -5.38 -5.94 -11.49
N THR A 95 -4.75 -6.94 -10.88
CA THR A 95 -3.94 -7.92 -11.62
C THR A 95 -4.80 -8.70 -12.60
N VAL A 96 -6.01 -9.11 -12.22
CA VAL A 96 -6.96 -9.78 -13.12
C VAL A 96 -7.41 -8.87 -14.28
N ILE A 97 -7.63 -7.57 -14.05
CA ILE A 97 -7.93 -6.62 -15.14
C ILE A 97 -6.76 -6.50 -16.11
N GLN A 98 -5.52 -6.47 -15.58
CA GLN A 98 -4.31 -6.26 -16.37
C GLN A 98 -3.89 -7.52 -17.14
N THR A 99 -4.18 -8.72 -16.63
CA THR A 99 -3.86 -9.99 -17.28
C THR A 99 -4.98 -10.53 -18.17
N ALA A 100 -6.17 -9.92 -18.15
CA ALA A 100 -7.28 -10.34 -19.00
C ALA A 100 -6.93 -10.16 -20.50
N PRO A 101 -6.96 -11.24 -21.31
CA PRO A 101 -6.64 -11.18 -22.73
C PRO A 101 -7.71 -10.45 -23.55
N ASP A 102 -8.96 -10.48 -23.09
CA ASP A 102 -10.11 -9.92 -23.81
C ASP A 102 -10.42 -8.48 -23.43
N SER A 103 -10.53 -7.62 -24.44
CA SER A 103 -10.92 -6.21 -24.28
C SER A 103 -12.37 -5.99 -23.79
N THR A 104 -13.19 -7.04 -23.86
CA THR A 104 -14.61 -7.12 -23.45
C THR A 104 -14.80 -7.49 -21.99
N SER A 105 -13.75 -7.93 -21.29
CA SER A 105 -13.85 -8.27 -19.88
C SER A 105 -14.19 -7.04 -19.04
N THR A 106 -15.06 -7.22 -18.04
CA THR A 106 -15.59 -6.13 -17.22
C THR A 106 -14.44 -5.37 -16.53
N ARG A 107 -14.34 -4.06 -16.75
CA ARG A 107 -13.29 -3.21 -16.16
C ARG A 107 -13.61 -2.71 -14.75
N ASN A 108 -14.74 -3.14 -14.19
CA ASN A 108 -15.18 -2.72 -12.87
C ASN A 108 -14.54 -3.64 -11.81
N PRO A 109 -13.63 -3.13 -10.95
CA PRO A 109 -12.92 -3.95 -9.96
C PRO A 109 -13.88 -4.63 -8.97
N PHE A 110 -15.02 -4.00 -8.64
CA PHE A 110 -16.00 -4.59 -7.73
C PHE A 110 -16.71 -5.81 -8.33
N ARG A 111 -17.00 -5.78 -9.63
CA ARG A 111 -17.63 -6.94 -10.31
C ARG A 111 -16.67 -8.12 -10.41
N ILE A 112 -15.39 -7.84 -10.66
CA ILE A 112 -14.34 -8.88 -10.65
C ILE A 112 -14.17 -9.45 -9.24
N LEU A 113 -14.06 -8.59 -8.23
CA LEU A 113 -13.92 -9.03 -6.85
C LEU A 113 -15.12 -9.88 -6.40
N SER A 114 -16.34 -9.47 -6.77
CA SER A 114 -17.56 -10.24 -6.54
C SER A 114 -17.53 -11.60 -7.26
N SER A 115 -17.05 -11.65 -8.51
CA SER A 115 -16.88 -12.90 -9.25
C SER A 115 -15.85 -13.84 -8.59
N ILE A 116 -14.71 -13.30 -8.15
CA ILE A 116 -13.67 -14.06 -7.44
C ILE A 116 -14.22 -14.60 -6.12
N TYR A 117 -14.94 -13.77 -5.37
CA TYR A 117 -15.59 -14.17 -4.13
C TYR A 117 -16.59 -15.31 -4.36
N ARG A 118 -17.37 -15.27 -5.45
CA ARG A 118 -18.33 -16.33 -5.78
C ARG A 118 -17.66 -17.65 -6.20
N MET A 119 -16.46 -17.60 -6.77
CA MET A 119 -15.73 -18.79 -7.23
C MET A 119 -14.80 -19.40 -6.17
N LYS A 120 -14.08 -18.58 -5.41
CA LYS A 120 -13.01 -19.01 -4.49
C LYS A 120 -13.23 -18.53 -3.05
N GLY A 121 -14.32 -17.83 -2.76
CA GLY A 121 -14.60 -17.25 -1.45
C GLY A 121 -13.59 -16.18 -1.05
N ILE A 122 -13.53 -15.90 0.26
CA ILE A 122 -12.65 -14.88 0.84
C ILE A 122 -11.16 -15.22 0.65
N LYS A 123 -10.80 -16.51 0.63
CA LYS A 123 -9.42 -16.97 0.34
C LYS A 123 -8.96 -16.56 -1.06
N GLY A 124 -9.88 -16.49 -2.03
CA GLY A 124 -9.59 -15.99 -3.38
C GLY A 124 -9.19 -14.52 -3.39
N CYS A 125 -9.89 -13.68 -2.63
CA CYS A 125 -9.60 -12.25 -2.54
C CYS A 125 -8.29 -11.93 -1.80
N TYR A 126 -7.86 -12.83 -0.91
CA TYR A 126 -6.64 -12.71 -0.11
C TYR A 126 -5.51 -13.64 -0.57
N THR A 127 -5.59 -14.17 -1.79
CA THR A 127 -4.55 -15.04 -2.34
C THR A 127 -3.23 -14.26 -2.44
N GLY A 128 -2.22 -14.66 -1.67
CA GLY A 128 -0.92 -13.96 -1.62
C GLY A 128 -0.71 -13.04 -0.41
N ILE A 129 -1.63 -13.02 0.58
CA ILE A 129 -1.44 -12.21 1.80
C ILE A 129 -0.18 -12.60 2.59
N GLY A 130 0.14 -13.89 2.69
CA GLY A 130 1.35 -14.38 3.38
C GLY A 130 2.64 -13.77 2.84
N PRO A 131 2.99 -13.95 1.55
CA PRO A 131 4.18 -13.32 0.98
C PRO A 131 4.11 -11.79 0.98
N THR A 132 2.93 -11.19 0.87
CA THR A 132 2.77 -9.72 0.92
C THR A 132 3.11 -9.15 2.30
N LEU A 133 2.62 -9.77 3.37
CA LEU A 133 2.94 -9.38 4.75
C LEU A 133 4.39 -9.69 5.10
N ALA A 134 4.89 -10.86 4.69
CA ALA A 134 6.29 -11.24 4.88
C ALA A 134 7.26 -10.28 4.19
N ARG A 135 6.88 -9.70 3.04
CA ARG A 135 7.61 -8.62 2.34
C ARG A 135 7.45 -7.27 3.03
N ALA A 136 6.24 -6.93 3.46
CA ALA A 136 5.90 -5.59 3.95
C ALA A 136 6.71 -5.23 5.20
N PHE A 137 6.88 -6.18 6.12
CA PHE A 137 7.57 -5.91 7.39
C PHE A 137 9.06 -5.57 7.21
N PRO A 138 9.90 -6.37 6.51
CA PRO A 138 11.29 -6.02 6.24
C PRO A 138 11.45 -4.76 5.38
N ALA A 139 10.58 -4.57 4.38
CA ALA A 139 10.63 -3.40 3.50
C ALA A 139 10.36 -2.10 4.27
N ASN A 140 9.35 -2.10 5.15
CA ASN A 140 9.03 -0.94 5.98
C ASN A 140 10.12 -0.69 7.04
N ALA A 141 10.69 -1.74 7.65
CA ALA A 141 11.81 -1.61 8.58
C ALA A 141 13.05 -1.01 7.90
N ALA A 142 13.41 -1.49 6.70
CA ALA A 142 14.52 -0.98 5.93
C ALA A 142 14.33 0.49 5.53
N ALA A 143 13.10 0.90 5.19
CA ALA A 143 12.78 2.29 4.87
C ALA A 143 13.01 3.23 6.06
N ILE A 144 12.63 2.82 7.28
CA ILE A 144 12.87 3.60 8.50
C ILE A 144 14.38 3.70 8.78
N VAL A 145 15.10 2.58 8.69
CA VAL A 145 16.56 2.59 8.88
C VAL A 145 17.24 3.51 7.88
N ALA A 146 16.84 3.45 6.60
CA ALA A 146 17.37 4.32 5.56
C ALA A 146 17.06 5.80 5.82
N TRP A 147 15.85 6.12 6.29
CA TRP A 147 15.46 7.47 6.68
C TRP A 147 16.31 8.00 7.83
N GLU A 148 16.48 7.22 8.91
CA GLU A 148 17.30 7.61 10.06
C GLU A 148 18.77 7.83 9.69
N LEU A 149 19.33 6.94 8.85
CA LEU A 149 20.71 7.06 8.36
C LEU A 149 20.88 8.33 7.53
N THR A 150 19.92 8.61 6.66
CA THR A 150 19.93 9.80 5.80
C THR A 150 19.79 11.08 6.62
N ALA A 151 18.89 11.11 7.61
CA ALA A 151 18.72 12.26 8.52
C ALA A 151 20.00 12.54 9.32
N LYS A 152 20.66 11.49 9.81
CA LYS A 152 21.96 11.59 10.52
C LYS A 152 23.07 12.11 9.60
N LEU A 153 23.14 11.62 8.36
CA LEU A 153 24.14 12.07 7.37
C LEU A 153 23.96 13.53 6.97
N LEU A 154 22.71 13.99 6.86
CA LEU A 154 22.39 15.37 6.53
C LEU A 154 22.55 16.34 7.71
N GLY A 155 22.95 15.86 8.89
CA GLY A 155 23.12 16.68 10.09
C GLY A 155 21.81 17.27 10.62
N ILE A 156 20.66 16.77 10.15
CA ILE A 156 19.34 17.16 10.65
C ILE A 156 19.22 16.54 12.03
N ARG A 157 19.43 17.37 13.05
CA ARG A 157 19.06 17.02 14.42
C ARG A 157 17.54 16.92 14.42
N LEU A 158 17.07 15.71 14.68
CA LEU A 158 15.67 15.43 14.96
C LEU A 158 15.57 15.69 16.48
N ASP A 159 15.26 16.92 16.85
CA ASP A 159 14.98 17.34 18.23
C ASP A 159 13.48 17.26 18.55
#